data_AF-A0A951K023-F1
#
_entry.id   AF-A0A951K023-F1
#
_cell.length_a   1.000
_cell.length_b   1.000
_cell.length_c   1.000
_cell.angle_alpha   90.00
_cell.angle_beta   90.00
_cell.angle_gamma   90.00
#
_symmetry.space_group_name_H-M   'P 1'
#
loop_
_entity.id
_entity.type
_entity.pdbx_description
1 polymer ?
#
loop_
_entity_poly.entity_id
_entity_poly.type
_entity_poly.pdbx_seq_one_letter_code
_entity_poly.pdbx_strand_id
1 'polypeptide(L)'
;TIAAMTVSGSSAVAAGLLFGAPTVIVLVVLIVWGITVVADSAQFSTAVSELSPPGTAGSALSLQTAAGFLLTAVTIIGVGLLDPASGGSWATAFGVLALGPLVGIWAMWRLRGLPQAVRMAGGRR
;
A
#
# COMPACT_ATOMS: atom_id res chain seq x y z
N THR A 1 -3.90 -5.39 -10.07
CA THR A 1 -3.49 -4.20 -9.32
C THR A 1 -4.55 -3.70 -8.37
N ILE A 2 -5.60 -3.03 -8.86
CA ILE A 2 -6.63 -2.40 -8.00
C ILE A 2 -7.31 -3.40 -7.05
N ALA A 3 -7.59 -4.63 -7.51
CA ALA A 3 -8.21 -5.66 -6.68
C ALA A 3 -7.38 -6.01 -5.43
N ALA A 4 -6.07 -6.23 -5.58
CA ALA A 4 -5.18 -6.55 -4.46
C ALA A 4 -5.14 -5.40 -3.45
N MET A 5 -5.00 -4.16 -3.93
CA MET A 5 -5.03 -2.96 -3.09
C MET A 5 -6.37 -2.73 -2.39
N THR A 6 -7.48 -3.11 -3.04
CA THR A 6 -8.82 -3.01 -2.44
C THR A 6 -8.92 -3.98 -1.27
N VAL A 7 -8.46 -5.22 -1.44
CA VAL A 7 -8.48 -6.24 -0.39
C VAL A 7 -7.50 -5.89 0.73
N SER A 8 -6.29 -5.41 0.42
CA SER A 8 -5.30 -5.02 1.43
C SER A 8 -5.79 -3.78 2.21
N GLY A 9 -6.35 -2.79 1.52
CA GLY A 9 -6.97 -1.60 2.14
C GLY A 9 -8.16 -1.94 3.01
N SER A 10 -9.09 -2.79 2.54
CA SER A 10 -10.22 -3.24 3.36
C SER A 10 -9.77 -4.04 4.58
N SER A 11 -8.69 -4.84 4.44
CA SER A 11 -8.13 -5.61 5.55
C SER A 11 -7.48 -4.70 6.60
N ALA A 12 -6.82 -3.61 6.18
CA ALA A 12 -6.30 -2.59 7.10
C ALA A 12 -7.43 -1.91 7.89
N VAL A 13 -8.50 -1.49 7.21
CA VAL A 13 -9.69 -0.92 7.87
C VAL A 13 -10.32 -1.93 8.84
N ALA A 14 -10.51 -3.18 8.40
CA ALA A 14 -11.06 -4.24 9.24
C ALA A 14 -10.18 -4.49 10.48
N ALA A 15 -8.86 -4.57 10.32
CA ALA A 15 -7.93 -4.72 11.43
C ALA A 15 -8.07 -3.58 12.45
N GLY A 16 -8.21 -2.32 11.99
CA GLY A 16 -8.43 -1.16 12.85
C GLY A 16 -9.72 -1.22 13.68
N LEU A 17 -10.75 -1.94 13.21
CA LEU A 17 -12.02 -2.11 13.93
C LEU A 17 -12.04 -3.32 14.89
N LEU A 18 -11.00 -4.16 14.85
CA LEU A 18 -10.93 -5.40 15.62
C LEU A 18 -10.21 -5.27 16.97
N PHE A 19 -10.09 -4.06 17.52
CA PHE A 19 -9.52 -3.88 18.84
C PHE A 19 -10.31 -4.67 19.91
N GLY A 20 -9.62 -5.54 20.66
CA GLY A 20 -10.24 -6.40 21.67
C GLY A 20 -11.01 -7.61 21.12
N ALA A 21 -10.99 -7.84 19.80
CA ALA A 21 -11.61 -9.02 19.19
C ALA A 21 -10.83 -10.32 19.50
N PRO A 22 -11.48 -11.50 19.38
CA PRO A 22 -10.79 -12.78 19.51
C PRO A 22 -9.56 -12.88 18.58
N THR A 23 -8.43 -13.33 19.12
CA THR A 23 -7.14 -13.41 18.41
C THR A 23 -7.23 -14.13 17.08
N VAL A 24 -8.06 -15.18 16.98
CA VAL A 24 -8.26 -15.95 15.75
C VAL A 24 -8.81 -15.08 14.62
N ILE A 25 -9.75 -14.18 14.91
CA ILE A 25 -10.36 -13.28 13.91
C ILE A 25 -9.31 -12.29 13.40
N VAL A 26 -8.53 -11.70 14.32
CA VAL A 26 -7.46 -10.76 13.97
C VAL A 26 -6.41 -11.45 13.10
N LEU A 27 -5.99 -12.68 13.46
CA LEU A 27 -5.01 -13.45 12.69
C LEU A 27 -5.49 -13.75 11.27
N VAL A 28 -6.75 -14.16 11.10
CA VAL A 28 -7.31 -14.41 9.76
C VAL A 28 -7.26 -13.15 8.91
N VAL A 29 -7.65 -12.00 9.45
CA VAL A 29 -7.58 -10.72 8.73
C VAL A 29 -6.15 -10.34 8.38
N LEU A 30 -5.20 -10.52 9.30
CA LEU A 30 -3.79 -10.21 9.07
C LEU A 30 -3.13 -11.14 8.04
N ILE A 31 -3.55 -12.40 7.96
CA ILE A 31 -3.09 -13.33 6.92
C ILE A 31 -3.58 -12.88 5.54
N VAL A 32 -4.87 -12.56 5.41
CA VAL A 32 -5.44 -12.05 4.16
C VAL A 32 -4.75 -10.74 3.76
N TRP A 33 -4.53 -9.85 4.72
CA TRP A 33 -3.79 -8.61 4.50
C TRP A 33 -2.36 -8.88 4.01
N GLY A 34 -1.61 -9.75 4.70
CA GLY A 34 -0.23 -10.10 4.35
C GLY A 34 -0.09 -10.69 2.95
N ILE A 35 -1.04 -11.56 2.54
CA ILE A 35 -1.04 -12.13 1.18
C ILE A 35 -1.31 -11.05 0.12
N THR A 36 -2.26 -10.16 0.40
CA THR A 36 -2.75 -9.19 -0.59
C THR A 36 -1.84 -7.98 -0.75
N VAL A 37 -1.20 -7.52 0.32
CA VAL A 37 -0.32 -6.33 0.30
C VAL A 37 1.01 -6.59 -0.44
N VAL A 38 1.47 -7.84 -0.49
CA VAL A 38 2.73 -8.21 -1.19
C VAL A 38 2.71 -7.86 -2.68
N ALA A 39 1.52 -7.86 -3.29
CA ALA A 39 1.37 -7.54 -4.71
C ALA A 39 1.70 -6.08 -5.06
N ASP A 40 1.60 -5.15 -4.09
CA ASP A 40 1.69 -3.72 -4.34
C ASP A 40 3.11 -3.32 -4.79
N SER A 41 4.15 -3.76 -4.07
CA SER A 41 5.54 -3.42 -4.38
C SER A 41 5.99 -3.90 -5.76
N ALA A 42 5.58 -5.10 -6.16
CA ALA A 42 5.88 -5.64 -7.49
C ALA A 42 5.20 -4.79 -8.58
N GLN A 43 3.93 -4.43 -8.39
CA GLN A 43 3.18 -3.65 -9.37
C GLN A 43 3.73 -2.23 -9.56
N PHE A 44 4.09 -1.54 -8.47
CA PHE A 44 4.62 -0.18 -8.53
C PHE A 44 6.04 -0.13 -9.10
N SER A 45 6.90 -1.09 -8.75
CA SER A 45 8.25 -1.15 -9.30
C SER A 45 8.24 -1.46 -10.79
N THR A 46 7.38 -2.39 -11.24
CA THR A 46 7.17 -2.65 -12.68
C THR A 46 6.64 -1.40 -13.40
N ALA A 47 5.67 -0.69 -12.81
CA ALA A 47 5.14 0.55 -13.39
C ALA A 47 6.25 1.59 -13.58
N VAL A 48 7.09 1.79 -12.58
CA VAL A 48 8.19 2.76 -12.67
C VAL A 48 9.24 2.29 -13.67
N SER A 49 9.62 1.01 -13.70
CA SER A 49 10.63 0.54 -14.64
C SER A 49 10.18 0.59 -16.11
N GLU A 50 8.92 0.24 -16.40
CA GLU A 50 8.39 0.20 -17.77
C GLU A 50 8.02 1.59 -18.32
N LEU A 51 7.63 2.51 -17.45
CA LEU A 51 7.20 3.86 -17.86
C LEU A 51 8.31 4.91 -17.75
N SER A 52 9.47 4.55 -17.18
CA SER A 52 10.62 5.43 -17.12
C SER A 52 11.21 5.72 -18.50
N PRO A 53 11.73 6.93 -18.74
CA PRO A 53 12.56 7.21 -19.91
C PRO A 53 13.74 6.23 -20.03
N PRO A 54 14.22 5.98 -21.26
CA PRO A 54 15.39 5.13 -21.48
C PRO A 54 16.59 5.59 -20.65
N GLY A 55 17.22 4.66 -19.94
CA GLY A 55 18.42 4.93 -19.12
C GLY A 55 18.15 5.52 -17.73
N THR A 56 16.91 5.86 -17.35
CA THR A 56 16.62 6.48 -16.03
C THR A 56 15.89 5.56 -15.05
N ALA A 57 15.53 4.35 -15.46
CA ALA A 57 14.74 3.42 -14.63
C ALA A 57 15.39 3.11 -13.27
N GLY A 58 16.71 2.92 -13.25
CA GLY A 58 17.47 2.70 -12.00
C GLY A 58 17.35 3.88 -11.04
N SER A 59 17.54 5.11 -11.51
CA SER A 59 17.39 6.33 -10.70
C SER A 59 15.97 6.49 -10.17
N ALA A 60 14.96 6.18 -11.00
CA ALA A 60 13.56 6.26 -10.60
C ALA A 60 13.20 5.21 -9.51
N LEU A 61 13.69 3.97 -9.63
CA LEU A 61 13.52 2.95 -8.59
C LEU A 61 14.24 3.31 -7.29
N SER A 62 15.45 3.87 -7.38
CA SER A 62 16.19 4.35 -6.20
C SER A 62 15.43 5.46 -5.48
N LEU A 63 14.90 6.43 -6.22
CA LEU A 63 14.09 7.51 -5.66
C LEU A 63 12.80 6.97 -5.02
N GLN A 64 12.11 6.05 -5.70
CA GLN A 64 10.92 5.36 -5.16
C GLN A 64 11.24 4.66 -3.84
N THR A 65 12.36 3.93 -3.79
CA THR A 65 12.79 3.18 -2.60
C THR A 65 13.15 4.13 -1.45
N ALA A 66 13.91 5.19 -1.72
CA ALA A 66 14.25 6.21 -0.74
C ALA A 66 13.00 6.91 -0.17
N ALA A 67 12.05 7.28 -1.03
CA ALA A 67 10.77 7.86 -0.61
C ALA A 67 9.95 6.89 0.25
N GLY A 68 9.93 5.60 -0.11
CA GLY A 68 9.27 4.55 0.67
C GLY A 68 9.88 4.38 2.06
N PHE A 69 11.21 4.37 2.17
CA PHE A 69 11.90 4.31 3.47
C PHE A 69 11.63 5.55 4.32
N LEU A 70 11.67 6.75 3.73
CA LEU A 70 11.34 7.99 4.43
C LEU A 70 9.91 7.97 4.96
N LEU A 71 8.95 7.57 4.13
CA LEU A 71 7.56 7.41 4.53
C LEU A 71 7.43 6.42 5.69
N THR A 72 8.06 5.25 5.58
CA THR A 72 8.05 4.22 6.64
C THR A 72 8.59 4.78 7.95
N ALA A 73 9.73 5.50 7.91
CA ALA A 73 10.32 6.10 9.10
C ALA A 73 9.37 7.10 9.77
N VAL A 74 8.77 8.00 8.99
CA VAL A 74 7.78 8.97 9.50
C VAL A 74 6.56 8.27 10.09
N THR A 75 6.04 7.23 9.43
CA THR A 75 4.89 6.47 9.92
C THR A 75 5.20 5.73 11.22
N ILE A 76 6.36 5.07 11.34
CA ILE A 76 6.77 4.38 12.56
C ILE A 76 6.89 5.37 13.73
N ILE A 77 7.53 6.52 13.50
CA ILE A 77 7.64 7.57 14.52
C ILE A 77 6.24 8.05 14.93
N GLY A 78 5.38 8.39 13.96
CA GLY A 78 4.04 8.88 14.23
C GLY A 78 3.16 7.89 15.00
N VAL A 79 3.18 6.61 14.61
CA VAL A 79 2.46 5.54 15.33
C VAL A 79 3.04 5.33 16.72
N GLY A 80 4.37 5.44 16.89
CA GLY A 80 5.03 5.32 18.19
C GLY A 80 4.69 6.43 19.19
N LEU A 81 4.09 7.54 18.74
CA LEU A 81 3.57 8.60 19.61
C LEU A 81 2.16 8.32 20.15
N LEU A 82 1.48 7.28 19.63
CA LEU A 82 0.13 6.91 20.05
C LEU A 82 0.17 6.03 21.31
N ASP A 83 -0.86 6.13 22.14
CA ASP A 83 -1.03 5.24 23.30
C ASP A 83 -1.38 3.81 22.86
N PRO A 84 -0.50 2.81 23.08
CA PRO A 84 -0.73 1.45 22.60
C PRO A 84 -1.89 0.75 23.31
N ALA A 85 -2.33 1.23 24.48
CA ALA A 85 -3.41 0.61 25.25
C ALA A 85 -4.81 1.08 24.80
N SER A 86 -4.91 2.10 23.94
CA SER A 86 -6.18 2.67 23.56
C SER A 86 -6.71 2.11 22.22
N GLY A 87 -7.99 1.72 22.20
CA GLY A 87 -8.65 1.30 20.96
C GLY A 87 -8.72 2.41 19.91
N GLY A 88 -8.75 3.68 20.34
CA GLY A 88 -8.69 4.83 19.44
C GLY A 88 -7.34 4.94 18.72
N SER A 89 -6.23 4.71 19.43
CA SER A 89 -4.89 4.67 18.85
C SER A 89 -4.72 3.49 17.89
N TRP A 90 -5.26 2.31 18.23
CA TRP A 90 -5.29 1.16 17.33
C TRP A 90 -6.02 1.47 16.02
N ALA A 91 -7.24 2.00 16.11
CA ALA A 91 -8.01 2.39 14.94
C ALA A 91 -7.29 3.48 14.11
N THR A 92 -6.63 4.43 14.78
CA THR A 92 -5.86 5.49 14.14
C THR A 92 -4.66 4.92 13.36
N ALA A 93 -3.87 4.02 13.97
CA ALA A 93 -2.70 3.43 13.33
C ALA A 93 -3.07 2.68 12.04
N PHE A 94 -4.10 1.83 12.11
CA PHE A 94 -4.61 1.09 10.94
C PHE A 94 -5.33 1.99 9.93
N GLY A 95 -6.00 3.04 10.39
CA GLY A 95 -6.61 4.05 9.53
C GLY A 95 -5.58 4.81 8.69
N VAL A 96 -4.45 5.20 9.29
CA VAL A 96 -3.32 5.81 8.57
C VAL A 96 -2.74 4.85 7.53
N LEU A 97 -2.59 3.56 7.87
CA LEU A 97 -2.16 2.53 6.93
C LEU A 97 -3.12 2.38 5.75
N ALA A 98 -4.43 2.49 5.96
CA ALA A 98 -5.44 2.39 4.90
C ALA A 98 -5.37 3.56 3.88
N LEU A 99 -4.77 4.69 4.23
CA LEU A 99 -4.55 5.81 3.29
C LEU A 99 -3.63 5.41 2.13
N GLY A 100 -2.65 4.54 2.35
CA GLY A 100 -1.73 4.07 1.31
C GLY A 100 -2.47 3.38 0.15
N PRO A 101 -3.24 2.31 0.43
CA PRO A 101 -4.07 1.64 -0.57
C PRO A 101 -5.08 2.56 -1.25
N LEU A 102 -5.71 3.49 -0.52
CA LEU A 102 -6.64 4.45 -1.12
C LEU A 102 -5.96 5.34 -2.18
N VAL A 103 -4.82 5.93 -1.83
CA VAL A 103 -4.04 6.77 -2.76
C VAL A 103 -3.53 5.95 -3.95
N GLY A 104 -3.06 4.73 -3.71
CA GLY A 104 -2.56 3.86 -4.77
C GLY A 104 -3.67 3.35 -5.71
N ILE A 105 -4.87 3.03 -5.20
CA ILE A 105 -6.04 2.70 -6.04
C ILE A 105 -6.37 3.89 -6.95
N TRP A 106 -6.44 5.09 -6.39
CA TRP A 106 -6.70 6.30 -7.17
C TRP A 106 -5.63 6.56 -8.24
N ALA A 107 -4.34 6.42 -7.88
CA ALA A 107 -3.23 6.60 -8.80
C ALA A 107 -3.26 5.57 -9.94
N MET A 108 -3.52 4.29 -9.63
CA MET A 108 -3.59 3.22 -10.63
C MET A 108 -4.83 3.33 -11.51
N TRP A 109 -5.96 3.80 -10.96
CA TRP A 109 -7.15 4.11 -11.74
C TRP A 109 -6.89 5.25 -12.72
N ARG A 110 -6.24 6.33 -12.28
CA ARG A 110 -5.85 7.43 -13.15
C ARG A 110 -4.87 6.98 -14.23
N LEU A 111 -3.87 6.17 -13.87
CA LEU A 111 -2.89 5.64 -14.81
C LEU A 111 -3.54 4.83 -15.92
N ARG A 112 -4.56 4.01 -15.61
CA ARG A 112 -5.30 3.22 -16.61
C ARG A 112 -5.96 4.06 -17.72
N GLY A 113 -6.26 5.33 -17.43
CA GLY A 113 -6.81 6.27 -18.41
C GLY A 113 -5.77 6.93 -19.31
N LEU A 114 -4.48 6.82 -18.99
CA LEU A 114 -3.41 7.51 -19.71
C LEU A 114 -2.90 6.69 -20.91
N PRO A 115 -2.47 7.32 -22.02
CA PRO A 115 -1.90 6.63 -23.18
C PRO A 115 -0.67 5.78 -22.82
N GLN A 116 0.11 6.21 -21.82
CA GLN A 116 1.29 5.51 -21.34
C GLN A 116 0.96 4.12 -20.77
N ALA A 117 -0.27 3.88 -20.29
CA ALA A 117 -0.65 2.57 -19.75
C ALA A 117 -0.54 1.43 -20.78
N VAL A 118 -0.63 1.73 -22.08
CA VAL A 118 -0.45 0.73 -23.15
C VAL A 118 0.99 0.18 -23.20
N ARG A 119 1.96 0.93 -22.67
CA ARG A 119 3.35 0.48 -22.58
C ARG A 119 3.59 -0.45 -21.39
N MET A 120 2.64 -0.55 -20.47
CA MET A 120 2.76 -1.36 -19.27
C MET A 120 2.21 -2.77 -19.51
N ALA A 121 2.86 -3.80 -18.94
CA ALA A 121 2.44 -5.21 -19.02
C ALA A 121 2.16 -5.72 -20.46
N GLY A 122 2.88 -5.19 -21.45
CA GLY A 122 2.68 -5.50 -22.86
C GLY A 122 1.29 -5.09 -23.41
N GLY A 123 0.66 -4.08 -22.84
CA GLY A 123 -0.63 -3.53 -23.27
C GLY A 123 -1.87 -4.21 -22.70
N ARG A 124 -1.71 -5.17 -21.76
CA ARG A 124 -2.83 -5.86 -21.11
C ARG A 124 -3.41 -4.98 -19.98
N ARG A 125 -4.72 -4.71 -20.03
CA ARG A 125 -5.45 -3.84 -19.10
C ARG A 125 -6.20 -4.58 -18.00
#